data_AF-A0A5B8FKN2-F1
#
_entry.id   AF-A0A5B8FKN2-F1
#
_cell.length_a   1.000
_cell.length_b   1.000
_cell.length_c   1.000
_cell.angle_alpha   90.00
_cell.angle_beta   90.00
_cell.angle_gamma   90.00
#
_symmetry.space_group_name_H-M   'P 1'
#
loop_
_entity.id
_entity.type
_entity.pdbx_description
1 polymer ?
#
loop_
_entity_poly.entity_id
_entity_poly.type
_entity_poly.pdbx_seq_one_letter_code
_entity_poly.pdbx_strand_id
1 'polypeptide(L)'
;QVPFYHPGEDSPEVQYLKERRNVLGGFLPSRRPKASKSFVAPTLDKFERLLKDSGERSYSTTMSFVQSLNIALRDKELGPRIVPIVADEARTFGMEGMFRQIGIYAPFGQKYKPVDADQLMYYREDQTGQVLQQGISEPGAIASWMAAGTSYSVSDVPMLPFYIYYSMFGFQRVGDIAWQAADMRTRGFLLGGTAGRTTLNGEGLQHEDGFSQVIAGSIPNVRS
;
A
#
# COMPACT_ATOMS: atom_id res chain seq x y z
N GLN A 1 15.20 39.91 -25.58
CA GLN A 1 14.77 38.50 -25.64
C GLN A 1 16.01 37.66 -25.93
N VAL A 2 16.27 36.61 -25.16
CA VAL A 2 17.39 35.68 -25.42
C VAL A 2 16.79 34.43 -26.07
N PRO A 3 17.06 34.16 -27.36
CA PRO A 3 16.46 33.02 -28.04
C PRO A 3 17.04 31.70 -27.53
N PHE A 4 16.23 30.66 -27.50
CA PHE A 4 16.73 29.29 -27.33
C PHE A 4 17.52 28.87 -28.57
N TYR A 5 18.65 28.20 -28.36
CA TYR A 5 19.48 27.68 -29.45
C TYR A 5 19.01 26.28 -29.87
N HIS A 6 18.89 26.07 -31.18
CA HIS A 6 18.67 24.77 -31.77
C HIS A 6 19.52 24.67 -33.06
N PRO A 7 20.50 23.75 -33.15
CA PRO A 7 21.44 23.68 -34.27
C PRO A 7 20.82 23.14 -35.58
N GLY A 8 19.57 22.66 -35.52
CA GLY A 8 18.84 22.06 -36.65
C GLY A 8 18.68 20.55 -36.46
N GLU A 9 17.58 19.99 -36.97
CA GLU A 9 17.25 18.57 -36.77
C GLU A 9 18.28 17.61 -37.38
N ASP A 10 18.96 18.04 -38.44
CA ASP A 10 19.97 17.28 -39.17
C ASP A 10 21.40 17.58 -38.71
N SER A 11 21.58 18.38 -37.65
CA SER A 11 22.91 18.68 -37.13
C SER A 11 23.57 17.42 -36.54
N PRO A 12 24.91 17.30 -36.58
CA PRO A 12 25.61 16.17 -35.98
C PRO A 12 25.29 15.98 -34.49
N GLU A 13 25.09 17.08 -33.75
CA GLU A 13 24.75 17.07 -32.34
C GLU A 13 23.37 16.46 -32.08
N VAL A 14 22.35 16.85 -32.87
CA VAL A 14 20.97 16.35 -32.70
C VAL A 14 20.88 14.89 -33.12
N GLN A 15 21.53 14.49 -34.20
CA GLN A 15 21.57 13.09 -34.65
C GLN A 15 22.26 12.20 -33.61
N TYR A 16 23.42 12.61 -33.10
CA TYR A 16 24.11 11.88 -32.04
C TYR A 16 23.24 11.74 -30.79
N LEU A 17 22.59 12.83 -30.35
CA LEU A 17 21.69 12.80 -29.19
C LEU A 17 20.54 11.81 -29.38
N LYS A 18 19.86 11.84 -30.53
CA LYS A 18 18.75 10.92 -30.85
C LYS A 18 19.22 9.47 -30.90
N GLU A 19 20.36 9.21 -31.54
CA GLU A 19 20.93 7.86 -31.63
C GLU A 19 21.23 7.30 -30.23
N ARG A 20 21.87 8.09 -29.36
CA ARG A 20 22.14 7.69 -27.97
C ARG A 20 20.85 7.39 -27.20
N ARG A 21 19.79 8.18 -27.39
CA ARG A 21 18.48 7.90 -26.78
C ARG A 21 17.83 6.64 -27.33
N ASN A 22 17.91 6.39 -28.63
CA ASN A 22 17.34 5.20 -29.25
C ASN A 22 18.01 3.90 -28.75
N VAL A 23 19.35 3.88 -28.63
CA VAL A 23 20.11 2.75 -28.06
C VAL A 23 19.71 2.48 -26.59
N LEU A 24 19.29 3.52 -25.86
CA LEU A 24 18.83 3.45 -24.47
C LEU A 24 17.31 3.25 -24.32
N GLY A 25 16.59 2.90 -25.39
CA GLY A 25 15.15 2.58 -25.32
C GLY A 25 14.21 3.79 -25.37
N GLY A 26 14.66 4.93 -25.91
CA GLY A 26 13.83 6.12 -26.16
C GLY A 26 14.13 7.27 -25.21
N PHE A 27 13.20 8.20 -25.00
CA PHE A 27 13.39 9.40 -24.16
C PHE A 27 12.86 9.21 -22.73
N LEU A 28 13.50 9.88 -21.77
CA LEU A 28 13.10 9.94 -20.36
C LEU A 28 13.31 11.37 -19.83
N PRO A 29 12.51 11.85 -18.85
CA PRO A 29 11.43 11.11 -18.18
C PRO A 29 10.19 10.94 -19.06
N SER A 30 9.47 9.84 -18.84
CA SER A 30 8.18 9.56 -19.47
C SER A 30 7.25 8.96 -18.43
N ARG A 31 5.95 9.27 -18.51
CA ARG A 31 4.95 8.81 -17.54
C ARG A 31 3.73 8.25 -18.25
N ARG A 32 3.31 7.06 -17.84
CA ARG A 32 2.07 6.42 -18.32
C ARG A 32 0.87 6.86 -17.46
N PRO A 33 -0.13 7.56 -18.01
CA PRO A 33 -1.26 8.02 -17.20
C PRO A 33 -2.18 6.90 -16.69
N LYS A 34 -2.28 5.79 -17.44
CA LYS A 34 -3.14 4.63 -17.15
C LYS A 34 -2.44 3.35 -17.55
N ALA A 35 -2.60 2.30 -16.76
CA ALA A 35 -2.09 0.99 -17.11
C ALA A 35 -2.79 0.41 -18.35
N SER A 36 -2.09 -0.46 -19.06
CA SER A 36 -2.62 -1.24 -20.18
C SER A 36 -3.67 -2.26 -19.73
N LYS A 37 -3.48 -2.87 -18.56
CA LYS A 37 -4.43 -3.80 -17.94
C LYS A 37 -5.30 -3.09 -16.90
N SER A 38 -6.58 -3.46 -16.86
CA SER A 38 -7.51 -3.13 -15.79
C SER A 38 -8.11 -4.39 -15.19
N PHE A 39 -8.59 -4.30 -13.96
CA PHE A 39 -9.19 -5.41 -13.22
C PHE A 39 -10.61 -5.06 -12.83
N VAL A 40 -11.49 -6.04 -12.84
CA VAL A 40 -12.86 -5.87 -12.33
C VAL A 40 -12.82 -6.04 -10.82
N ALA A 41 -13.32 -5.04 -10.10
CA ALA A 41 -13.42 -5.14 -8.64
C ALA A 41 -14.48 -6.19 -8.25
N PRO A 42 -14.29 -6.94 -7.16
CA PRO A 42 -15.31 -7.82 -6.62
C PRO A 42 -16.61 -7.05 -6.39
N THR A 43 -17.71 -7.61 -6.87
CA THR A 43 -19.05 -7.05 -6.72
C THR A 43 -19.52 -7.17 -5.25
N LEU A 44 -20.49 -6.32 -4.88
CA LEU A 44 -20.93 -6.19 -3.48
C LEU A 44 -21.52 -7.50 -2.90
N ASP A 45 -22.09 -8.37 -3.74
CA ASP A 45 -22.58 -9.71 -3.34
C ASP A 45 -21.47 -10.60 -2.76
N LYS A 46 -20.21 -10.42 -3.16
CA LYS A 46 -19.09 -11.17 -2.56
C LYS A 46 -18.91 -10.86 -1.08
N PHE A 47 -19.42 -9.71 -0.63
CA PHE A 47 -19.34 -9.24 0.74
C PHE A 47 -20.65 -9.41 1.51
N GLU A 48 -21.66 -10.12 0.96
CA GLU A 48 -23.02 -10.23 1.55
C GLU A 48 -23.02 -10.55 3.05
N ARG A 49 -22.14 -11.45 3.50
CA ARG A 49 -22.02 -11.81 4.92
C ARG A 49 -21.67 -10.62 5.83
N LEU A 50 -20.90 -9.66 5.32
CA LEU A 50 -20.50 -8.44 6.04
C LEU A 50 -21.55 -7.32 5.96
N LEU A 51 -22.54 -7.47 5.07
CA LEU A 51 -23.65 -6.52 4.90
C LEU A 51 -24.87 -6.89 5.75
N LYS A 52 -24.92 -8.14 6.22
CA LYS A 52 -25.95 -8.61 7.14
C LYS A 52 -25.65 -8.13 8.56
N ASP A 53 -26.71 -8.01 9.34
CA ASP A 53 -26.61 -7.75 10.77
C ASP A 53 -25.72 -8.80 11.46
N SER A 54 -24.87 -8.35 12.37
CA SER A 54 -23.93 -9.23 13.08
C SER A 54 -24.60 -10.09 14.16
N GLY A 55 -25.89 -9.87 14.42
CA GLY A 55 -26.66 -10.52 15.47
C GLY A 55 -26.02 -10.30 16.83
N GLU A 56 -25.89 -11.37 17.59
CA GLU A 56 -25.27 -11.34 18.92
C GLU A 56 -23.74 -11.19 18.90
N ARG A 57 -23.09 -11.30 17.73
CA ARG A 57 -21.63 -11.19 17.63
C ARG A 57 -21.22 -9.74 17.50
N SER A 58 -20.36 -9.28 18.40
CA SER A 58 -19.66 -8.00 18.27
C SER A 58 -18.31 -8.18 17.57
N TYR A 59 -18.00 -7.32 16.61
CA TYR A 59 -16.66 -7.22 16.04
C TYR A 59 -16.31 -5.76 15.72
N SER A 60 -15.02 -5.44 15.70
CA SER A 60 -14.54 -4.09 15.37
C SER A 60 -14.54 -3.85 13.85
N THR A 61 -14.49 -2.58 13.45
CA THR A 61 -14.31 -2.21 12.04
C THR A 61 -12.98 -2.72 11.46
N THR A 62 -11.94 -2.87 12.27
CA THR A 62 -10.68 -3.54 11.87
C THR A 62 -10.93 -5.00 11.52
N MET A 63 -11.69 -5.74 12.35
CA MET A 63 -12.05 -7.12 12.05
C MET A 63 -12.89 -7.22 10.76
N SER A 64 -13.80 -6.27 10.53
CA SER A 64 -14.55 -6.17 9.26
C SER A 64 -13.63 -5.97 8.06
N PHE A 65 -12.66 -5.06 8.18
CA PHE A 65 -11.66 -4.81 7.15
C PHE A 65 -10.86 -6.08 6.82
N VAL A 66 -10.33 -6.78 7.82
CA VAL A 66 -9.56 -8.02 7.59
C VAL A 66 -10.43 -9.08 6.90
N GLN A 67 -11.71 -9.20 7.28
CA GLN A 67 -12.63 -10.10 6.62
C GLN A 67 -12.91 -9.70 5.16
N SER A 68 -13.10 -8.41 4.87
CA SER A 68 -13.23 -7.89 3.50
C SER A 68 -11.98 -8.15 2.67
N LEU A 69 -10.79 -7.91 3.23
CA LEU A 69 -9.52 -8.14 2.55
C LEU A 69 -9.33 -9.63 2.23
N ASN A 70 -9.70 -10.53 3.15
CA ASN A 70 -9.67 -11.98 2.91
C ASN A 70 -10.63 -12.43 1.80
N ILE A 71 -11.77 -11.77 1.63
CA ILE A 71 -12.67 -12.01 0.49
C ILE A 71 -12.00 -11.59 -0.81
N ALA A 72 -11.42 -10.39 -0.85
CA ALA A 72 -10.73 -9.87 -2.03
C ALA A 72 -9.49 -10.69 -2.42
N LEU A 73 -8.73 -11.21 -1.44
CA LEU A 73 -7.57 -12.07 -1.65
C LEU A 73 -7.90 -13.43 -2.30
N ARG A 74 -9.17 -13.87 -2.22
CA ARG A 74 -9.62 -15.10 -2.88
C ARG A 74 -9.94 -14.90 -4.36
N ASP A 75 -10.03 -13.66 -4.82
CA ASP A 75 -10.20 -13.36 -6.24
C ASP A 75 -8.96 -13.79 -7.02
N LYS A 76 -9.15 -14.55 -8.11
CA LYS A 76 -8.03 -15.15 -8.86
C LYS A 76 -7.22 -14.12 -9.64
N GLU A 77 -7.82 -13.00 -10.03
CA GLU A 77 -7.15 -11.96 -10.80
C GLU A 77 -6.62 -10.84 -9.90
N LEU A 78 -7.45 -10.39 -8.94
CA LEU A 78 -7.11 -9.29 -8.04
C LEU A 78 -6.26 -9.75 -6.86
N GLY A 79 -6.47 -10.96 -6.33
CA GLY A 79 -5.76 -11.51 -5.18
C GLY A 79 -4.24 -11.37 -5.32
N PRO A 80 -3.61 -11.80 -6.42
CA PRO A 80 -2.17 -11.63 -6.66
C PRO A 80 -1.69 -10.18 -6.81
N ARG A 81 -2.59 -9.20 -6.93
CA ARG A 81 -2.28 -7.77 -7.06
C ARG A 81 -2.42 -7.01 -5.76
N ILE A 82 -3.08 -7.59 -4.77
CA ILE A 82 -3.24 -6.99 -3.44
C ILE A 82 -1.88 -7.00 -2.74
N VAL A 83 -1.51 -5.89 -2.11
CA VAL A 83 -0.25 -5.78 -1.35
C VAL A 83 -0.60 -5.37 0.07
N PRO A 84 -0.78 -6.32 1.00
CA PRO A 84 -0.96 -6.00 2.41
C PRO A 84 0.37 -5.53 3.01
N ILE A 85 0.35 -4.40 3.70
CA ILE A 85 1.54 -3.77 4.26
C ILE A 85 1.26 -3.48 5.73
N VAL A 86 2.24 -3.80 6.58
CA VAL A 86 2.21 -3.53 8.02
C VAL A 86 3.55 -2.93 8.45
N ALA A 87 3.50 -2.13 9.52
CA ALA A 87 4.68 -1.65 10.23
C ALA A 87 4.73 -2.33 11.61
N ASP A 88 5.35 -3.50 11.67
CA ASP A 88 5.47 -4.41 12.82
C ASP A 88 4.15 -5.04 13.29
N GLU A 89 3.22 -4.22 13.78
CA GLU A 89 2.09 -4.59 14.65
C GLU A 89 0.91 -5.31 13.98
N ALA A 90 1.17 -6.45 13.35
CA ALA A 90 0.16 -7.22 12.63
C ALA A 90 -0.88 -7.90 13.52
N ARG A 91 -0.48 -8.39 14.70
CA ARG A 91 -1.37 -9.08 15.64
C ARG A 91 -2.41 -8.13 16.22
N THR A 92 -2.00 -6.90 16.52
CA THR A 92 -2.89 -5.82 16.96
C THR A 92 -4.08 -5.62 16.00
N PHE A 93 -3.86 -5.81 14.70
CA PHE A 93 -4.91 -5.67 13.70
C PHE A 93 -5.61 -6.99 13.31
N GLY A 94 -5.28 -8.11 13.96
CA GLY A 94 -5.85 -9.43 13.65
C GLY A 94 -5.44 -9.98 12.28
N MET A 95 -4.26 -9.60 11.78
CA MET A 95 -3.76 -9.98 10.45
C MET A 95 -3.03 -11.33 10.43
N GLU A 96 -2.76 -11.94 11.59
CA GLU A 96 -2.02 -13.20 11.74
C GLU A 96 -2.57 -14.37 10.91
N GLY A 97 -3.89 -14.51 10.80
CA GLY A 97 -4.48 -15.56 9.96
C GLY A 97 -4.24 -15.39 8.47
N MET A 98 -4.08 -14.15 8.02
CA MET A 98 -3.71 -13.84 6.65
C MET A 98 -2.26 -14.22 6.38
N PHE A 99 -1.35 -14.01 7.34
CA PHE A 99 0.08 -14.26 7.16
C PHE A 99 0.38 -15.72 6.92
N ARG A 100 -0.36 -16.62 7.58
CA ARG A 100 -0.28 -18.05 7.29
C ARG A 100 -0.73 -18.39 5.87
N GLN A 101 -1.76 -17.71 5.36
CA GLN A 101 -2.33 -17.99 4.04
C GLN A 101 -1.42 -17.51 2.91
N ILE A 102 -0.96 -16.26 2.97
CA ILE A 102 -0.25 -15.60 1.84
C ILE A 102 1.23 -15.33 2.10
N GLY A 103 1.73 -15.62 3.31
CA GLY A 103 3.14 -15.47 3.68
C GLY A 103 3.60 -14.01 3.83
N ILE A 104 4.66 -13.83 4.62
CA ILE A 104 5.43 -12.59 4.70
C ILE A 104 6.56 -12.66 3.68
N TYR A 105 6.70 -11.61 2.85
CA TYR A 105 7.75 -11.53 1.84
C TYR A 105 9.12 -11.46 2.52
N ALA A 106 9.95 -12.46 2.25
CA ALA A 106 11.34 -12.54 2.71
C ALA A 106 12.22 -13.02 1.55
N PRO A 107 12.95 -12.14 0.85
CA PRO A 107 13.71 -12.51 -0.36
C PRO A 107 14.81 -13.56 -0.09
N PHE A 108 15.27 -13.66 1.15
CA PHE A 108 16.29 -14.61 1.57
C PHE A 108 15.73 -15.82 2.33
N GLY A 109 14.40 -16.00 2.26
CA GLY A 109 13.68 -17.00 3.04
C GLY A 109 13.74 -16.76 4.55
N GLN A 110 13.12 -17.68 5.27
CA GLN A 110 13.05 -17.64 6.73
C GLN A 110 14.36 -18.11 7.36
N LYS A 111 15.04 -17.21 8.08
CA LYS A 111 16.37 -17.46 8.66
C LYS A 111 16.38 -17.88 10.13
N TYR A 112 15.20 -18.01 10.76
CA TYR A 112 15.06 -18.24 12.18
C TYR A 112 13.79 -19.02 12.50
N LYS A 113 13.77 -19.72 13.65
CA LYS A 113 12.56 -20.36 14.18
C LYS A 113 11.67 -19.28 14.81
N PRO A 114 10.40 -19.12 14.39
CA PRO A 114 9.48 -18.20 15.02
C PRO A 114 9.25 -18.54 16.49
N VAL A 115 9.07 -17.51 17.31
CA VAL A 115 8.69 -17.68 18.72
C VAL A 115 7.34 -18.39 18.85
N ASP A 116 6.45 -18.21 17.88
CA ASP A 116 5.13 -18.80 17.82
C ASP A 116 5.07 -20.06 16.94
N ALA A 117 6.21 -20.66 16.58
CA ALA A 117 6.27 -21.83 15.69
C ALA A 117 5.42 -23.03 16.17
N ASP A 118 5.19 -23.12 17.48
CA ASP A 118 4.40 -24.20 18.10
C ASP A 118 2.91 -23.83 18.22
N GLN A 119 2.51 -22.63 17.76
CA GLN A 119 1.12 -22.17 17.73
C GLN A 119 0.45 -22.46 16.38
N LEU A 120 -0.89 -22.60 16.39
CA LEU A 120 -1.68 -22.87 15.18
C LEU A 120 -1.54 -21.75 14.12
N MET A 121 -1.27 -20.52 14.55
CA MET A 121 -1.23 -19.31 13.72
C MET A 121 0.18 -18.71 13.69
N TYR A 122 1.21 -19.56 13.58
CA TYR A 122 2.58 -19.11 13.39
C TYR A 122 2.74 -18.34 12.08
N TYR A 123 3.61 -17.33 12.08
CA TYR A 123 3.92 -16.61 10.84
C TYR A 123 4.95 -17.39 10.00
N ARG A 124 4.81 -17.27 8.68
CA ARG A 124 5.69 -17.89 7.69
C ARG A 124 6.31 -16.81 6.82
N GLU A 125 7.63 -16.80 6.78
CA GLU A 125 8.39 -15.96 5.85
C GLU A 125 8.77 -16.80 4.62
N ASP A 126 8.57 -16.23 3.44
CA ASP A 126 8.85 -16.92 2.17
C ASP A 126 9.21 -15.94 1.06
N GLN A 127 10.00 -16.40 0.08
CA GLN A 127 10.37 -15.62 -1.10
C GLN A 127 9.16 -15.24 -1.96
N THR A 128 8.09 -16.04 -1.92
CA THR A 128 6.82 -15.75 -2.59
C THR A 128 5.76 -15.17 -1.65
N GLY A 129 6.15 -14.83 -0.42
CA GLY A 129 5.27 -14.16 0.53
C GLY A 129 4.73 -12.85 -0.04
N GLN A 130 3.47 -12.56 0.26
CA GLN A 130 2.75 -11.44 -0.33
C GLN A 130 2.64 -10.23 0.61
N VAL A 131 2.75 -10.44 1.92
CA VAL A 131 2.70 -9.35 2.91
C VAL A 131 4.05 -8.66 3.00
N LEU A 132 4.05 -7.33 2.95
CA LEU A 132 5.23 -6.53 3.26
C LEU A 132 5.22 -6.14 4.74
N GLN A 133 6.08 -6.81 5.51
CA GLN A 133 6.38 -6.43 6.88
C GLN A 133 7.59 -5.50 6.91
N GLN A 134 7.39 -4.25 7.32
CA GLN A 134 8.42 -3.20 7.28
C GLN A 134 9.07 -2.93 8.64
N GLY A 135 8.67 -3.69 9.67
CA GLY A 135 9.08 -3.45 11.05
C GLY A 135 8.59 -2.09 11.55
N ILE A 136 9.24 -1.55 12.57
CA ILE A 136 8.90 -0.24 13.16
C ILE A 136 9.41 0.89 12.25
N SER A 137 8.75 1.04 11.09
CA SER A 137 9.12 2.00 10.06
C SER A 137 7.90 2.44 9.25
N GLU A 138 7.14 3.40 9.78
CA GLU A 138 6.04 4.01 9.03
C GLU A 138 6.52 4.69 7.74
N PRO A 139 7.68 5.41 7.72
CA PRO A 139 8.23 5.94 6.47
C PRO A 139 8.54 4.85 5.43
N GLY A 140 9.07 3.70 5.86
CA GLY A 140 9.34 2.56 4.97
C GLY A 140 8.07 1.90 4.45
N ALA A 141 7.06 1.76 5.31
CA ALA A 141 5.77 1.21 4.95
C ALA A 141 4.98 2.08 3.98
N ILE A 142 4.91 3.40 4.22
CA ILE A 142 4.25 4.32 3.28
C ILE A 142 5.03 4.43 1.95
N ALA A 143 6.37 4.33 1.97
CA ALA A 143 7.16 4.29 0.73
C ALA A 143 6.87 3.02 -0.08
N SER A 144 6.76 1.86 0.58
CA SER A 144 6.35 0.60 -0.06
C SER A 144 4.93 0.68 -0.62
N TRP A 145 4.01 1.30 0.13
CA TRP A 145 2.64 1.56 -0.31
C TRP A 145 2.60 2.48 -1.54
N MET A 146 3.40 3.55 -1.54
CA MET A 146 3.51 4.49 -2.66
C MET A 146 4.08 3.83 -3.91
N ALA A 147 5.13 3.02 -3.76
CA ALA A 147 5.71 2.25 -4.87
C ALA A 147 4.69 1.28 -5.48
N ALA A 148 3.99 0.50 -4.65
CA ALA A 148 2.94 -0.39 -5.13
C ALA A 148 1.78 0.38 -5.79
N GLY A 149 1.31 1.45 -5.17
CA GLY A 149 0.17 2.24 -5.65
C GLY A 149 0.46 3.09 -6.88
N THR A 150 1.72 3.23 -7.29
CA THR A 150 2.14 3.90 -8.53
C THR A 150 2.61 2.91 -9.61
N SER A 151 2.72 1.62 -9.29
CA SER A 151 3.16 0.56 -10.21
C SER A 151 2.32 0.44 -11.48
N TYR A 152 1.04 0.85 -11.42
CA TYR A 152 0.16 0.95 -12.62
C TYR A 152 0.73 1.91 -13.70
N SER A 153 1.49 2.92 -13.28
CA SER A 153 2.09 3.93 -14.16
C SER A 153 3.56 3.61 -14.42
N VAL A 154 4.32 3.31 -13.37
CA VAL A 154 5.78 3.16 -13.45
C VAL A 154 6.18 1.88 -14.19
N SER A 155 5.51 0.77 -13.87
CA SER A 155 5.88 -0.57 -14.38
C SER A 155 4.84 -1.16 -15.32
N ASP A 156 3.71 -0.46 -15.53
CA ASP A 156 2.52 -0.99 -16.23
C ASP A 156 1.97 -2.28 -15.59
N VAL A 157 2.19 -2.45 -14.28
CA VAL A 157 1.72 -3.58 -13.47
C VAL A 157 0.86 -3.02 -12.35
N PRO A 158 -0.48 -2.96 -12.50
CA PRO A 158 -1.34 -2.43 -11.46
C PRO A 158 -1.28 -3.31 -10.21
N MET A 159 -0.97 -2.69 -9.07
CA MET A 159 -1.01 -3.30 -7.75
C MET A 159 -1.99 -2.50 -6.87
N LEU A 160 -2.55 -3.15 -5.85
CA LEU A 160 -3.53 -2.57 -4.94
C LEU A 160 -3.03 -2.67 -3.49
N PRO A 161 -2.30 -1.66 -2.98
CA PRO A 161 -1.74 -1.71 -1.65
C PRO A 161 -2.75 -1.33 -0.56
N PHE A 162 -2.70 -2.05 0.56
CA PHE A 162 -3.43 -1.80 1.78
C PHE A 162 -2.42 -1.70 2.92
N TYR A 163 -2.16 -0.48 3.39
CA TYR A 163 -1.25 -0.24 4.50
C TYR A 163 -2.04 0.04 5.78
N ILE A 164 -1.97 -0.87 6.76
CA ILE A 164 -2.58 -0.72 8.08
C ILE A 164 -1.53 -0.44 9.15
N TYR A 165 -1.84 0.54 10.00
CA TYR A 165 -0.94 1.09 11.01
C TYR A 165 -1.74 1.77 12.12
N TYR A 166 -1.09 2.11 13.23
CA TYR A 166 -1.70 2.95 14.27
C TYR A 166 -2.00 4.33 13.69
N SER A 167 -3.27 4.71 13.57
CA SER A 167 -3.72 5.95 12.92
C SER A 167 -2.89 7.20 13.26
N MET A 168 -2.48 7.35 14.52
CA MET A 168 -1.60 8.41 15.01
C MET A 168 -0.27 8.56 14.25
N PHE A 169 0.29 7.45 13.75
CA PHE A 169 1.55 7.42 13.00
C PHE A 169 1.37 7.40 11.48
N GLY A 170 0.16 7.76 11.00
CA GLY A 170 -0.09 8.05 9.59
C GLY A 170 0.27 9.48 9.24
N PHE A 171 -0.74 10.27 8.88
CA PHE A 171 -0.57 11.64 8.37
C PHE A 171 0.21 12.57 9.30
N GLN A 172 0.20 12.35 10.63
CA GLN A 172 1.03 13.13 11.54
C GLN A 172 2.52 12.80 11.38
N ARG A 173 2.88 11.52 11.26
CA ARG A 173 4.29 11.07 11.23
C ARG A 173 4.88 11.13 9.83
N VAL A 174 4.09 10.82 8.81
CA VAL A 174 4.53 10.68 7.40
C VAL A 174 3.74 11.59 6.44
N GLY A 175 3.25 12.73 6.94
CA GLY A 175 2.41 13.66 6.17
C GLY A 175 3.03 14.17 4.87
N ASP A 176 4.33 14.48 4.87
CA ASP A 176 5.04 14.94 3.67
C ASP A 176 5.13 13.84 2.60
N ILE A 177 5.32 12.58 3.02
CA ILE A 177 5.32 11.44 2.09
C ILE A 177 3.89 11.17 1.58
N ALA A 178 2.87 11.36 2.41
CA ALA A 178 1.47 11.28 1.98
C ALA A 178 1.14 12.37 0.94
N TRP A 179 1.68 13.58 1.11
CA TRP A 179 1.58 14.66 0.13
C TRP A 179 2.31 14.32 -1.18
N GLN A 180 3.52 13.79 -1.10
CA GLN A 180 4.26 13.30 -2.27
C GLN A 180 3.48 12.19 -2.99
N ALA A 181 2.87 11.26 -2.26
CA ALA A 181 2.09 10.19 -2.84
C ALA A 181 0.87 10.72 -3.62
N ALA A 182 0.26 11.80 -3.13
CA ALA A 182 -0.80 12.52 -3.83
C ALA A 182 -0.32 13.09 -5.17
N ASP A 183 0.83 13.76 -5.19
CA ASP A 183 1.46 14.32 -6.39
C ASP A 183 1.81 13.21 -7.42
N MET A 184 2.39 12.11 -6.94
CA MET A 184 2.73 10.93 -7.77
C MET A 184 1.50 10.21 -8.36
N ARG A 185 0.29 10.59 -7.94
CA ARG A 185 -1.00 9.97 -8.29
C ARG A 185 -1.09 8.52 -7.83
N THR A 186 -0.65 8.27 -6.61
CA THR A 186 -0.72 6.95 -5.96
C THR A 186 -2.18 6.51 -5.81
N ARG A 187 -2.44 5.22 -6.01
CA ARG A 187 -3.76 4.60 -5.84
C ARG A 187 -3.64 3.44 -4.86
N GLY A 188 -4.35 3.49 -3.75
CA GLY A 188 -4.31 2.47 -2.70
C GLY A 188 -5.11 2.87 -1.48
N PHE A 189 -5.04 2.07 -0.43
CA PHE A 189 -5.76 2.28 0.82
C PHE A 189 -4.79 2.45 1.98
N LEU A 190 -4.96 3.53 2.74
CA LEU A 190 -4.33 3.74 4.04
C LEU A 190 -5.38 3.45 5.12
N LEU A 191 -5.03 2.61 6.09
CA LEU A 191 -5.94 2.13 7.11
C LEU A 191 -5.38 2.54 8.47
N GLY A 192 -5.89 3.66 8.99
CA GLY A 192 -5.62 4.08 10.36
C GLY A 192 -6.36 3.17 11.33
N GLY A 193 -5.71 2.08 11.74
CA GLY A 193 -6.15 1.22 12.82
C GLY A 193 -6.06 1.91 14.18
N THR A 194 -6.66 1.27 15.20
CA THR A 194 -6.65 1.74 16.60
C THR A 194 -7.03 3.22 16.77
N ALA A 195 -7.87 3.74 15.87
CA ALA A 195 -8.24 5.15 15.81
C ALA A 195 -9.32 5.54 16.82
N GLY A 196 -9.38 6.85 17.11
CA GLY A 196 -10.33 7.45 18.03
C GLY A 196 -9.71 7.70 19.39
N ARG A 197 -9.80 8.96 19.84
CA ARG A 197 -9.15 9.46 21.06
C ARG A 197 -9.46 8.59 22.28
N THR A 198 -10.71 8.19 22.44
CA THR A 198 -11.16 7.42 23.61
C THR A 198 -11.21 5.91 23.36
N THR A 199 -10.98 5.46 22.14
CA THR A 199 -11.07 4.03 21.77
C THR A 199 -9.82 3.27 22.19
N LEU A 200 -8.64 3.92 22.09
CA LEU A 200 -7.34 3.36 22.46
C LEU A 200 -6.90 3.86 23.86
N ASN A 201 -7.79 3.75 24.83
CA ASN A 201 -7.74 4.42 26.13
C ASN A 201 -6.58 4.02 27.07
N GLY A 202 -5.79 2.99 26.72
CA GLY A 202 -4.66 2.50 27.52
C GLY A 202 -3.29 3.02 27.07
N GLU A 203 -3.17 3.48 25.82
CA GLU A 203 -1.89 3.86 25.21
C GLU A 203 -1.53 5.34 25.45
N GLY A 204 -2.51 6.18 25.78
CA GLY A 204 -2.33 7.55 26.23
C GLY A 204 -1.88 8.54 25.15
N LEU A 205 -1.22 9.62 25.61
CA LEU A 205 -1.03 10.88 24.88
C LEU A 205 -0.48 10.72 23.45
N GLN A 206 0.48 9.82 23.25
CA GLN A 206 1.19 9.67 21.98
C GLN A 206 0.51 8.71 20.99
N HIS A 207 -0.62 8.09 21.35
CA HIS A 207 -1.28 7.05 20.54
C HIS A 207 -2.76 7.32 20.30
N GLU A 208 -3.45 7.93 21.26
CA GLU A 208 -4.88 8.21 21.17
C GLU A 208 -5.18 9.24 20.06
N ASP A 209 -5.53 8.78 18.85
CA ASP A 209 -5.74 9.67 17.70
C ASP A 209 -7.13 10.30 17.68
N GLY A 210 -7.18 11.63 17.69
CA GLY A 210 -8.40 12.41 17.53
C GLY A 210 -8.34 13.47 16.43
N PHE A 211 -7.36 13.40 15.52
CA PHE A 211 -7.12 14.49 14.55
C PHE A 211 -6.50 14.04 13.22
N SER A 212 -6.17 12.76 13.02
CA SER A 212 -5.63 12.30 11.72
C SER A 212 -6.51 12.64 10.53
N GLN A 213 -7.84 12.60 10.69
CA GLN A 213 -8.81 12.98 9.64
C GLN A 213 -8.72 14.47 9.26
N VAL A 214 -8.40 15.35 10.22
CA VAL A 214 -8.18 16.78 9.94
C VAL A 214 -6.93 16.98 9.07
N ILE A 215 -5.86 16.25 9.39
CA ILE A 215 -4.62 16.28 8.58
C ILE A 215 -4.89 15.67 7.20
N ALA A 216 -5.56 14.52 7.13
CA ALA A 216 -5.91 13.86 5.87
C ALA A 216 -6.72 14.78 4.94
N GLY A 217 -7.67 15.53 5.51
CA GLY A 217 -8.51 16.49 4.77
C GLY A 217 -7.73 17.65 4.12
N SER A 218 -6.48 17.88 4.52
CA SER A 218 -5.62 18.87 3.86
C SER A 218 -5.07 18.39 2.50
N ILE A 219 -5.09 17.08 2.22
CA ILE A 219 -4.53 16.47 1.00
C ILE A 219 -5.62 16.30 -0.07
N PRO A 220 -5.60 17.04 -1.20
CA PRO A 220 -6.76 17.20 -2.08
C PRO A 220 -7.35 15.92 -2.71
N ASN A 221 -6.55 14.87 -2.91
CA ASN A 221 -6.98 13.63 -3.54
C ASN A 221 -7.03 12.43 -2.56
N VAL A 222 -6.89 12.68 -1.26
CA VAL A 222 -7.23 11.71 -0.22
C VAL A 222 -8.73 11.76 0.01
N ARG A 223 -9.36 10.60 0.18
CA ARG A 223 -10.79 10.46 0.46
C ARG A 223 -10.96 9.62 1.72
N SER A 224 -11.72 10.15 2.68
CA SER A 224 -12.18 9.47 3.90
C SER A 224 -13.52 8.79 3.67
#